data_AF-A0A963MZZ8-F1
#
_entry.id   AF-A0A963MZZ8-F1
#
_cell.length_a   1.000
_cell.length_b   1.000
_cell.length_c   1.000
_cell.angle_alpha   90.00
_cell.angle_beta   90.00
_cell.angle_gamma   90.00
#
_symmetry.space_group_name_H-M   'P 1'
#
loop_
_entity.id
_entity.type
_entity.pdbx_description
1 polymer ?
#
loop_
_entity_poly.entity_id
_entity_poly.type
_entity_poly.pdbx_seq_one_letter_code
_entity_poly.pdbx_strand_id
1 'polypeptide(L)'
;MTSRDIVFDPQLIRRFDVNGPRYTSYPTADRFVEAFNAEAYKHWLGKRTVGGINRPLSLYFHIPFCNTICYYCACNKIITKDHGRSAKYLKYLDKEVA
;
A
#
# COMPACT_ATOMS: atom_id res chain seq x y z
N MET A 1 -3.29 -1.46 -31.72
CA MET A 1 -2.56 -0.81 -30.62
C MET A 1 -1.53 0.10 -31.24
N THR A 2 -1.89 1.36 -31.46
CA THR A 2 -0.94 2.38 -31.95
C THR A 2 0.10 2.61 -30.86
N SER A 3 1.35 2.28 -31.19
CA SER A 3 2.52 2.69 -30.41
C SER A 3 2.38 4.18 -30.11
N ARG A 4 2.31 4.55 -28.83
CA ARG A 4 2.46 5.96 -28.45
C ARG A 4 3.93 6.27 -28.62
N ASP A 5 4.25 7.16 -29.56
CA ASP A 5 5.59 7.71 -29.69
C ASP A 5 5.90 8.51 -28.41
N ILE A 6 6.67 7.89 -27.51
CA ILE A 6 7.18 8.58 -26.33
C ILE A 6 8.22 9.57 -26.82
N VAL A 7 7.91 10.86 -26.77
CA VAL A 7 8.88 11.92 -27.09
C VAL A 7 9.86 12.06 -25.94
N PHE A 8 11.12 11.73 -26.18
CA PHE A 8 12.19 11.92 -25.22
C PHE A 8 12.76 13.35 -25.34
N ASP A 9 12.42 14.21 -24.39
CA ASP A 9 12.98 15.56 -24.26
C ASP A 9 13.89 15.65 -23.02
N PRO A 10 15.23 15.63 -23.19
CA PRO A 10 16.17 15.72 -22.08
C PRO A 10 16.04 17.01 -21.26
N GLN A 11 15.66 18.12 -21.90
CA GLN A 11 15.53 19.41 -21.23
C GLN A 11 14.30 19.42 -20.34
N LEU A 12 13.20 18.82 -20.80
CA LEU A 12 11.99 18.67 -20.01
C LEU A 12 12.21 17.77 -18.80
N ILE A 13 12.90 16.64 -18.98
CA ILE A 13 13.22 15.71 -17.90
C ILE A 13 14.07 16.42 -16.84
N ARG A 14 15.15 17.09 -17.23
CA ARG A 14 16.00 17.85 -16.28
C ARG A 14 15.26 18.96 -15.54
N ARG A 15 14.27 19.60 -16.19
CA ARG A 15 13.45 20.65 -15.54
C ARG A 15 12.57 20.10 -14.43
N PHE A 16 12.07 18.88 -14.57
CA PHE A 16 11.11 18.25 -13.64
C PHE A 16 11.69 17.10 -12.82
N ASP A 17 12.99 16.82 -12.93
CA ASP A 17 13.74 15.89 -12.07
C ASP A 17 13.98 16.51 -10.68
N VAL A 18 12.87 16.78 -9.99
CA VAL A 18 12.80 17.38 -8.66
C VAL A 18 11.89 16.52 -7.77
N ASN A 19 12.00 16.70 -6.46
CA ASN A 19 11.13 15.99 -5.52
C ASN A 19 9.66 16.30 -5.79
N GLY A 20 8.90 15.29 -6.20
CA GLY A 20 7.47 15.37 -6.45
C GLY A 20 6.65 14.57 -5.41
N PRO A 21 5.36 14.89 -5.23
CA PRO A 21 4.46 14.07 -4.43
C PRO A 21 4.32 12.67 -5.03
N ARG A 22 4.42 11.65 -4.17
CA ARG A 22 4.21 10.26 -4.56
C ARG A 22 2.71 9.94 -4.56
N TYR A 23 2.09 9.91 -5.73
CA TYR A 23 0.67 9.59 -5.89
C TYR A 23 0.42 8.07 -5.91
N THR A 24 0.48 7.43 -4.74
CA THR A 24 0.09 6.01 -4.57
C THR A 24 -1.41 5.82 -4.32
N SER A 25 -2.09 6.87 -3.87
CA SER A 25 -3.54 6.92 -3.66
C SER A 25 -4.03 8.38 -3.72
N TYR A 26 -5.34 8.56 -3.86
CA TYR A 26 -5.98 9.88 -3.74
C TYR A 26 -7.26 9.78 -2.89
N PRO A 27 -7.37 10.56 -1.79
CA PRO A 27 -6.33 11.38 -1.18
C PRO A 27 -5.10 10.57 -0.72
N THR A 28 -3.99 11.27 -0.52
CA THR A 28 -2.71 10.69 -0.07
C THR A 28 -2.72 10.38 1.43
N ALA A 29 -1.79 9.52 1.90
CA ALA A 29 -1.78 9.00 3.27
C ALA A 29 -1.57 10.07 4.36
N ASP A 30 -0.98 11.24 4.03
CA ASP A 30 -0.90 12.41 4.91
C ASP A 30 -2.28 12.98 5.29
N ARG A 31 -3.35 12.53 4.63
CA ARG A 31 -4.74 12.88 4.95
C ARG A 31 -5.42 11.89 5.88
N PHE A 32 -4.72 10.86 6.35
CA PHE A 32 -5.24 9.97 7.38
C PHE A 32 -5.26 10.71 8.71
N VAL A 33 -6.39 10.65 9.42
CA VAL A 33 -6.61 11.32 10.70
C VAL A 33 -7.16 10.32 11.71
N GLU A 34 -6.80 10.50 12.98
CA GLU A 34 -7.21 9.64 14.11
C GLU A 34 -8.73 9.61 14.35
N ALA A 35 -9.49 10.53 13.73
CA ALA A 35 -10.95 10.53 13.78
C ALA A 35 -11.58 9.34 13.01
N PHE A 36 -10.84 8.68 12.11
CA PHE A 36 -11.32 7.48 11.43
C PHE A 36 -11.16 6.26 12.35
N ASN A 37 -12.28 5.77 12.89
CA ASN A 37 -12.31 4.71 13.89
C ASN A 37 -13.02 3.43 13.37
N ALA A 38 -13.17 2.44 14.26
CA ALA A 38 -13.79 1.16 13.93
C ALA A 38 -15.25 1.28 13.46
N GLU A 39 -16.02 2.22 14.01
CA GLU A 39 -17.42 2.43 13.61
C GLU A 39 -17.52 3.06 12.22
N ALA A 40 -16.65 4.03 11.91
CA ALA A 40 -16.54 4.57 10.56
C ALA A 40 -16.16 3.48 9.54
N TYR A 41 -15.25 2.57 9.90
CA TYR A 41 -14.87 1.43 9.05
C TYR A 41 -16.06 0.52 8.74
N LYS A 42 -16.81 0.08 9.77
CA LYS A 42 -18.01 -0.77 9.59
C LYS A 42 -19.05 -0.12 8.70
N HIS A 43 -19.29 1.19 8.88
CA HIS A 43 -20.23 1.95 8.05
C HIS A 43 -19.85 1.94 6.57
N TRP A 44 -18.58 2.20 6.26
CA TRP A 44 -18.10 2.17 4.87
C TRP A 44 -18.08 0.76 4.27
N LEU A 45 -17.75 -0.26 5.07
CA LEU A 45 -17.80 -1.65 4.64
C LEU A 45 -19.23 -2.07 4.27
N GLY A 46 -20.24 -1.68 5.05
CA GLY A 46 -21.65 -1.92 4.76
C GLY A 46 -22.14 -1.24 3.47
N LYS A 47 -21.49 -0.14 3.06
CA LYS A 47 -21.79 0.57 1.80
C LYS A 47 -21.14 -0.06 0.57
N ARG A 48 -20.40 -1.15 0.69
CA ARG A 48 -19.70 -1.81 -0.43
C ARG A 48 -20.64 -2.22 -1.58
N THR A 49 -21.93 -2.45 -1.29
CA THR A 49 -22.98 -2.82 -2.26
C THR A 49 -23.66 -1.61 -2.92
N VAL A 50 -23.44 -0.40 -2.41
CA VAL A 50 -24.04 0.82 -2.95
C VAL A 50 -23.42 1.15 -4.31
N GLY A 51 -24.26 1.35 -5.32
CA GLY A 51 -23.83 1.66 -6.70
C GLY A 51 -23.91 0.49 -7.69
N GLY A 52 -24.53 -0.64 -7.31
CA GLY A 52 -25.02 -1.66 -8.25
C GLY A 52 -23.98 -2.51 -8.98
N ILE A 53 -22.69 -2.30 -8.71
CA ILE A 53 -21.61 -3.09 -9.31
C ILE A 53 -21.24 -4.20 -8.32
N ASN A 54 -21.34 -5.46 -8.76
CA ASN A 54 -20.74 -6.58 -8.03
C ASN A 54 -19.22 -6.38 -8.01
N ARG A 55 -18.67 -5.84 -6.92
CA ARG A 55 -17.25 -5.58 -6.77
C ARG A 55 -16.57 -6.86 -6.29
N PRO A 56 -15.61 -7.43 -7.05
CA PRO A 56 -14.78 -8.51 -6.54
C PRO A 56 -14.04 -8.09 -5.26
N LEU A 57 -13.78 -9.05 -4.38
CA LEU A 57 -12.97 -8.81 -3.19
C LEU A 57 -11.50 -8.98 -3.56
N SER A 58 -10.69 -7.96 -3.30
CA SER A 58 -9.23 -8.04 -3.36
C SER A 58 -8.71 -8.02 -1.93
N LEU A 59 -7.83 -8.96 -1.60
CA LEU A 59 -7.20 -9.06 -0.28
C LEU A 59 -5.72 -8.68 -0.38
N TYR A 60 -5.23 -7.92 0.60
CA TYR A 60 -3.82 -7.53 0.72
C TYR A 60 -3.31 -7.97 2.09
N PHE A 61 -2.18 -8.67 2.09
CA PHE A 61 -1.50 -9.13 3.30
C PHE A 61 -0.08 -8.56 3.30
N HIS A 62 0.27 -7.83 4.37
CA HIS A 62 1.60 -7.27 4.51
C HIS A 62 2.52 -8.25 5.26
N ILE A 63 3.55 -8.77 4.61
CA ILE A 63 4.56 -9.63 5.26
C ILE A 63 5.86 -8.84 5.43
N PRO A 64 6.15 -8.29 6.63
CA PRO A 64 7.22 -7.32 6.78
C PRO A 64 8.61 -7.95 6.95
N PHE A 65 8.82 -9.26 6.84
CA PHE A 65 10.09 -9.87 7.26
C PHE A 65 11.10 -9.99 6.12
N CYS A 66 12.32 -9.51 6.35
CA CYS A 66 13.46 -9.68 5.43
C CYS A 66 14.63 -10.34 6.17
N ASN A 67 15.27 -11.33 5.54
CA ASN A 67 16.45 -11.99 6.12
C ASN A 67 17.72 -11.12 6.06
N THR A 68 17.79 -10.24 5.06
CA THR A 68 18.99 -9.45 4.74
C THR A 68 18.64 -7.97 4.63
N ILE A 69 19.61 -7.13 4.99
CA ILE A 69 19.51 -5.68 4.80
C ILE A 69 19.77 -5.31 3.35
N CYS A 70 18.84 -4.57 2.75
CA CYS A 70 19.06 -3.85 1.50
C CYS A 70 19.11 -2.36 1.83
N TYR A 71 20.28 -1.74 1.67
CA TYR A 71 20.52 -0.33 2.06
C TYR A 71 19.66 0.68 1.29
N TYR A 72 19.21 0.33 0.08
CA TYR A 72 18.35 1.19 -0.74
C TYR A 72 16.85 1.08 -0.41
N CYS A 73 16.44 0.11 0.41
CA CYS A 73 15.03 -0.24 0.55
C CYS A 73 14.37 0.46 1.75
N ALA A 74 13.40 1.32 1.46
CA ALA A 74 12.60 2.09 2.41
C ALA A 74 11.18 1.52 2.64
N CYS A 75 10.95 0.23 2.35
CA CYS A 75 9.66 -0.41 2.59
C CYS A 75 9.39 -0.53 4.10
N ASN A 76 8.11 -0.59 4.50
CA ASN A 76 7.74 -1.07 5.83
C ASN A 76 8.20 -2.53 5.95
N LYS A 77 9.19 -2.78 6.79
CA LYS A 77 9.81 -4.09 6.98
C LYS A 77 10.54 -4.18 8.31
N ILE A 78 10.81 -5.41 8.72
CA ILE A 78 11.56 -5.84 9.88
C ILE A 78 12.66 -6.77 9.36
N ILE A 79 13.93 -6.36 9.54
CA ILE A 79 15.07 -7.20 9.17
C ILE A 79 15.37 -8.14 10.34
N THR A 80 15.27 -9.45 10.12
CA THR A 80 15.50 -10.46 11.16
C THR A 80 15.81 -11.82 10.57
N LYS A 81 16.66 -12.60 11.25
CA LYS A 81 16.89 -14.03 10.99
C LYS A 81 16.04 -14.93 11.88
N ASP A 82 15.36 -14.36 12.88
CA ASP A 82 14.53 -15.10 13.82
C ASP A 82 13.16 -15.39 13.20
N HIS A 83 13.01 -16.61 12.68
CA HIS A 83 11.76 -17.09 12.12
C HIS A 83 10.62 -17.20 13.15
N GLY A 84 10.94 -17.23 14.46
CA GLY A 84 9.94 -17.20 15.53
C GLY A 84 9.07 -15.93 15.51
N ARG A 85 9.61 -14.81 15.03
CA ARG A 85 8.83 -13.55 14.86
C ARG A 85 7.79 -13.67 13.75
N SER A 86 8.16 -14.27 12.62
CA SER A 86 7.23 -14.51 11.51
C SER A 86 6.14 -15.52 11.89
N ALA A 87 6.48 -16.58 12.63
CA ALA A 87 5.51 -17.54 13.13
C ALA A 87 4.52 -16.89 14.11
N LYS A 88 5.00 -16.03 15.03
CA LYS A 88 4.13 -15.26 15.92
C LYS A 88 3.22 -14.32 15.13
N TYR A 89 3.74 -13.65 14.09
CA TYR A 89 2.95 -12.75 13.25
C TYR A 89 1.80 -13.47 12.55
N LEU A 90 2.04 -14.64 11.96
CA LEU A 90 0.98 -15.44 11.32
C LEU A 90 -0.14 -15.81 12.31
N LYS A 91 0.21 -16.13 13.57
CA LYS A 91 -0.81 -16.37 14.62
C LYS A 91 -1.68 -15.14 14.94
N TYR A 92 -1.16 -13.93 14.76
CA TYR A 92 -1.97 -12.71 14.89
C TYR A 92 -2.78 -12.43 13.64
N LEU A 93 -2.23 -12.71 12.46
CA LEU A 93 -2.94 -12.57 11.20
C LEU A 93 -4.17 -13.51 11.16
N ASP A 94 -4.02 -14.75 11.63
CA ASP A 94 -5.14 -15.69 11.75
C ASP A 94 -6.24 -15.14 12.68
N LYS A 95 -5.86 -14.45 13.77
CA LYS A 95 -6.82 -13.82 14.69
C LYS A 95 -7.50 -12.58 14.12
N GLU A 96 -6.86 -11.89 13.18
CA GLU A 96 -7.42 -10.71 12.51
C GLU A 96 -8.44 -11.11 11.44
N VAL A 97 -8.25 -12.27 10.81
CA VAL A 97 -9.12 -12.78 9.75
C VAL A 97 -10.30 -13.62 10.29
N ALA A 98 -10.12 -14.29 11.43
CA ALA A 98 -11.14 -15.12 12.07
C ALA A 98 -12.32 -14.31 12.62
#